data_AF-A0A5P0YND7-F1
#
_entry.id   AF-A0A5P0YND7-F1
#
_cell.length_a   1.000
_cell.length_b   1.000
_cell.length_c   1.000
_cell.angle_alpha   90.00
_cell.angle_beta   90.00
_cell.angle_gamma   90.00
#
_symmetry.space_group_name_H-M   'P 1'
#
loop_
_entity.id
_entity.type
_entity.pdbx_description
1 polymer ?
#
loop_
_entity_poly.entity_id
_entity_poly.type
_entity_poly.pdbx_seq_one_letter_code
_entity_poly.pdbx_strand_id
1 'polypeptide(L)'
;MTTVPEEIADQQAEITRLLIQYFHAPLPDGRFVRGVLPSPGDTEAVRVVTSPLPSGTPEQSTVWEIPLRVTPGGEDLFGGDEILSVLRRLHTGTHVLTSSRIGSTMEMTLVRVDPTALDHDYLPPDERERAFTLLRTLTCPWVEEQPSPRLRGYLLHRPDRLRLYFDRDGDADVIAADVRPSGALTALLAALPALLDEDNRLTRDDSDPHCSRRMDLTHW
;
A
#
# COMPACT_ATOMS: atom_id res chain seq x y z
N MET A 1 20.92 -14.07 2.96
CA MET A 1 21.10 -12.61 2.88
C MET A 1 20.02 -12.11 1.96
N THR A 2 19.00 -11.47 2.51
CA THR A 2 17.91 -10.86 1.77
C THR A 2 18.46 -9.72 0.92
N THR A 3 18.06 -9.61 -0.36
CA THR A 3 18.51 -8.51 -1.23
C THR A 3 17.75 -7.24 -0.85
N VAL A 4 18.29 -6.05 -1.15
CA VAL A 4 17.60 -4.77 -0.86
C VAL A 4 16.17 -4.73 -1.46
N PRO A 5 15.94 -5.18 -2.71
CA PRO A 5 14.58 -5.26 -3.25
C PRO A 5 13.64 -6.17 -2.42
N GLU A 6 14.16 -7.26 -1.88
CA GLU A 6 13.39 -8.21 -1.07
C GLU A 6 13.10 -7.65 0.33
N GLU A 7 14.03 -6.92 0.94
CA GLU A 7 13.81 -6.23 2.22
C GLU A 7 12.73 -5.15 2.11
N ILE A 8 12.77 -4.34 1.04
CA ILE A 8 11.73 -3.37 0.70
C ILE A 8 10.40 -4.10 0.47
N ALA A 9 10.45 -5.31 -0.09
CA ALA A 9 9.27 -6.07 -0.38
C ALA A 9 8.56 -6.62 0.86
N ASP A 10 9.32 -7.19 1.78
CA ASP A 10 8.84 -7.59 3.09
C ASP A 10 8.25 -6.41 3.84
N GLN A 11 8.97 -5.28 3.87
CA GLN A 11 8.50 -4.09 4.57
C GLN A 11 7.19 -3.55 3.99
N GLN A 12 7.09 -3.50 2.66
CA GLN A 12 5.89 -3.07 1.95
C GLN A 12 4.69 -3.99 2.23
N ALA A 13 4.92 -5.31 2.31
CA ALA A 13 3.86 -6.28 2.63
C ALA A 13 3.38 -6.12 4.08
N GLU A 14 4.29 -5.89 5.04
CA GLU A 14 3.93 -5.61 6.44
C GLU A 14 3.15 -4.30 6.59
N ILE A 15 3.55 -3.23 5.91
CA ILE A 15 2.78 -1.97 5.86
C ILE A 15 1.39 -2.21 5.26
N THR A 16 1.30 -2.97 4.16
CA THR A 16 0.03 -3.33 3.53
C THR A 16 -0.87 -4.08 4.51
N ARG A 17 -0.34 -5.09 5.21
CA ARG A 17 -1.06 -5.90 6.21
C ARG A 17 -1.64 -5.05 7.34
N LEU A 18 -0.91 -4.03 7.81
CA LEU A 18 -1.41 -3.09 8.80
C LEU A 18 -2.51 -2.19 8.21
N LEU A 19 -2.23 -1.55 7.07
CA LEU A 19 -3.11 -0.53 6.49
C LEU A 19 -4.42 -1.08 5.94
N ILE A 20 -4.53 -2.38 5.64
CA ILE A 20 -5.81 -3.05 5.33
C ILE A 20 -6.84 -2.83 6.46
N GLN A 21 -6.41 -2.75 7.71
CA GLN A 21 -7.31 -2.54 8.85
C GLN A 21 -7.93 -1.14 8.85
N TYR A 22 -7.32 -0.19 8.13
CA TYR A 22 -7.78 1.19 7.98
C TYR A 22 -8.66 1.41 6.75
N PHE A 23 -9.03 0.34 6.05
CA PHE A 23 -9.96 0.41 4.92
C PHE A 23 -11.34 0.96 5.32
N HIS A 24 -11.78 0.67 6.55
CA HIS A 24 -13.09 1.08 7.07
C HIS A 24 -13.02 2.21 8.10
N ALA A 25 -11.82 2.60 8.54
CA ALA A 25 -11.63 3.63 9.56
C ALA A 25 -11.17 4.94 8.89
N PRO A 26 -11.86 6.07 9.13
CA PRO A 26 -11.41 7.35 8.62
C PRO A 26 -10.13 7.81 9.33
N LEU A 27 -9.31 8.57 8.60
CA LEU A 27 -8.19 9.37 9.08
C LEU A 27 -8.74 10.62 9.83
N PRO A 28 -7.88 11.36 10.56
CA PRO A 28 -8.33 12.48 11.40
C PRO A 28 -9.12 13.57 10.68
N ASP A 29 -8.86 13.80 9.39
CA ASP A 29 -9.60 14.76 8.55
C ASP A 29 -10.85 14.16 7.87
N GLY A 30 -11.21 12.92 8.18
CA GLY A 30 -12.37 12.21 7.62
C GLY A 30 -12.10 11.49 6.30
N ARG A 31 -10.89 11.51 5.75
CA ARG A 31 -10.53 10.75 4.54
C ARG A 31 -10.34 9.26 4.86
N PHE A 32 -10.45 8.41 3.85
CA PHE A 32 -10.34 6.96 3.97
C PHE A 32 -9.12 6.45 3.21
N VAL A 33 -8.44 5.44 3.76
CA VAL A 33 -7.42 4.68 3.03
C VAL A 33 -8.11 3.80 1.99
N ARG A 34 -7.66 3.91 0.73
CA ARG A 34 -8.23 3.22 -0.43
C ARG A 34 -7.30 2.18 -1.02
N GLY A 35 -6.02 2.30 -0.72
CA GLY A 35 -5.01 1.47 -1.31
C GLY A 35 -3.63 1.73 -0.73
N VAL A 36 -2.80 0.74 -0.89
CA VAL A 36 -1.36 0.80 -0.69
C VAL A 36 -0.75 0.30 -1.99
N LEU A 37 0.04 1.13 -2.66
CA LEU A 37 0.66 0.81 -3.93
C LEU A 37 2.15 0.56 -3.66
N PRO A 38 2.73 -0.51 -4.23
CA PRO A 38 4.18 -0.66 -4.27
C PRO A 38 4.77 0.47 -5.11
N SER A 39 5.90 1.04 -4.72
CA SER A 39 6.49 2.14 -5.48
C SER A 39 7.08 1.66 -6.80
N PRO A 40 6.97 2.44 -7.89
CA PRO A 40 7.50 2.05 -9.20
C PRO A 40 9.03 2.02 -9.22
N GLY A 41 9.59 0.97 -9.84
CA GLY A 41 11.04 0.80 -10.03
C GLY A 41 11.80 0.68 -8.72
N ASP A 42 13.00 1.25 -8.66
CA ASP A 42 13.90 1.18 -7.50
C ASP A 42 13.61 2.26 -6.44
N THR A 43 12.43 2.88 -6.48
CA THR A 43 12.07 3.94 -5.54
C THR A 43 11.71 3.33 -4.19
N GLU A 44 12.52 3.57 -3.18
CA GLU A 44 12.34 3.07 -1.80
C GLU A 44 11.26 3.87 -1.04
N ALA A 45 10.01 3.74 -1.48
CA ALA A 45 8.86 4.43 -0.90
C ALA A 45 7.64 3.51 -0.84
N VAL A 46 6.67 3.87 -0.01
CA VAL A 46 5.32 3.33 -0.03
C VAL A 46 4.36 4.42 -0.50
N ARG A 47 3.40 4.05 -1.34
CA ARG A 47 2.37 4.97 -1.82
C ARG A 47 1.03 4.63 -1.18
N VAL A 48 0.53 5.50 -0.31
CA VAL A 48 -0.77 5.31 0.34
C VAL A 48 -1.83 6.16 -0.35
N VAL A 49 -2.88 5.51 -0.85
CA VAL A 49 -3.99 6.19 -1.52
C VAL A 49 -5.06 6.54 -0.50
N THR A 50 -5.45 7.81 -0.46
CA THR A 50 -6.53 8.32 0.38
C THR A 50 -7.61 8.99 -0.45
N SER A 51 -8.86 8.94 0.01
CA SER A 51 -9.99 9.57 -0.67
C SER A 51 -10.95 10.20 0.34
N PRO A 52 -11.61 11.33 0.02
CA PRO A 52 -12.62 11.92 0.89
C PRO A 52 -13.88 11.04 1.03
N LEU A 53 -14.12 10.12 0.10
CA LEU A 53 -15.31 9.27 0.11
C LEU A 53 -14.91 7.78 0.18
N PRO A 54 -15.68 6.95 0.91
CA PRO A 54 -15.53 5.48 0.90
C PRO A 54 -15.80 4.83 -0.45
N SER A 55 -16.26 5.58 -1.45
CA SER A 55 -16.50 5.11 -2.82
C SER A 55 -15.99 6.12 -3.85
N GLY A 56 -14.98 6.93 -3.50
CA GLY A 56 -14.45 7.97 -4.35
C GLY A 56 -13.83 7.44 -5.64
N THR A 57 -13.78 8.30 -6.65
CA THR A 57 -13.09 8.02 -7.93
C THR A 57 -11.57 8.27 -7.80
N PRO A 58 -10.75 7.74 -8.73
CA PRO A 58 -9.32 8.04 -8.77
C PRO A 58 -9.01 9.55 -8.76
N GLU A 59 -9.76 10.34 -9.52
CA GLU A 59 -9.59 11.80 -9.62
C GLU A 59 -9.76 12.53 -8.28
N GLN A 60 -10.57 11.98 -7.37
CA GLN A 60 -10.81 12.53 -6.04
C GLN A 60 -9.79 12.02 -5.01
N SER A 61 -8.92 11.09 -5.41
CA SER A 61 -7.98 10.42 -4.54
C SER A 61 -6.61 11.08 -4.58
N THR A 62 -5.91 11.02 -3.45
CA THR A 62 -4.56 11.53 -3.27
C THR A 62 -3.65 10.37 -2.90
N VAL A 63 -2.56 10.20 -3.64
CA VAL A 63 -1.50 9.23 -3.38
C VAL A 63 -0.39 9.94 -2.62
N TRP A 64 -0.12 9.50 -1.40
CA TRP A 64 0.98 9.97 -0.57
C TRP A 64 2.18 9.04 -0.75
N GLU A 65 3.23 9.52 -1.40
CA GLU A 65 4.51 8.81 -1.52
C GLU A 65 5.35 9.12 -0.29
N ILE A 66 5.45 8.16 0.61
CA ILE A 66 6.18 8.24 1.88
C ILE A 66 7.47 7.41 1.72
N PRO A 67 8.66 8.01 1.92
CA PRO A 67 9.91 7.25 1.89
C PRO A 67 9.88 6.10 2.89
N LEU A 68 10.43 4.95 2.51
CA LEU A 68 10.55 3.81 3.41
C LEU A 68 11.77 3.93 4.32
N ARG A 69 12.85 4.58 3.89
CA ARG A 69 14.02 4.81 4.74
C ARG A 69 13.80 5.98 5.69
N VAL A 70 14.12 5.76 6.97
CA VAL A 70 14.03 6.79 8.03
C VAL A 70 14.96 7.96 7.71
N THR A 71 16.18 7.64 7.29
CA THR A 71 17.18 8.60 6.82
C THR A 71 17.55 8.27 5.37
N PRO A 72 17.66 9.27 4.47
CA PRO A 72 18.10 9.01 3.10
C PRO A 72 19.44 8.27 3.07
N GLY A 73 19.46 7.06 2.50
CA GLY A 73 20.63 6.19 2.45
C GLY A 73 21.02 5.49 3.76
N GLY A 74 20.20 5.56 4.81
CA GLY A 74 20.36 4.79 6.05
C GLY A 74 19.84 3.36 5.94
N GLU A 75 20.16 2.50 6.90
CA GLU A 75 19.70 1.10 6.88
C GLU A 75 18.28 0.94 7.44
N ASP A 76 17.85 1.83 8.34
CA ASP A 76 16.56 1.71 9.01
C ASP A 76 15.36 2.01 8.10
N LEU A 77 14.38 1.11 8.12
CA LEU A 77 13.11 1.23 7.42
C LEU A 77 11.97 1.59 8.37
N PHE A 78 11.04 2.42 7.90
CA PHE A 78 9.81 2.72 8.59
C PHE A 78 8.91 1.48 8.66
N GLY A 79 8.57 1.09 9.89
CA GLY A 79 7.53 0.15 10.24
C GLY A 79 6.14 0.59 9.79
N GLY A 80 5.20 -0.35 9.76
CA GLY A 80 3.79 -0.03 9.48
C GLY A 80 3.24 1.03 10.43
N ASP A 81 3.53 0.94 11.74
CA ASP A 81 3.02 1.88 12.74
C ASP A 81 3.58 3.30 12.52
N GLU A 82 4.83 3.42 12.06
CA GLU A 82 5.46 4.71 11.74
C GLU A 82 4.85 5.32 10.47
N ILE A 83 4.62 4.52 9.42
CA ILE A 83 3.91 4.97 8.21
C ILE A 83 2.49 5.42 8.55
N LEU A 84 1.77 4.69 9.40
CA LEU A 84 0.44 5.09 9.85
C LEU A 84 0.48 6.42 10.62
N SER A 85 1.50 6.62 11.47
CA SER A 85 1.70 7.86 12.22
C SER A 85 1.98 9.04 11.29
N VAL A 86 2.85 8.86 10.29
CA VAL A 86 3.11 9.84 9.23
C VAL A 86 1.81 10.17 8.48
N LEU A 87 1.05 9.15 8.09
CA LEU A 87 -0.22 9.34 7.38
C LEU A 87 -1.21 10.16 8.20
N ARG A 88 -1.44 9.81 9.47
CA ARG A 88 -2.35 10.58 10.35
C ARG A 88 -1.93 12.03 10.48
N ARG A 89 -0.62 12.30 10.55
CA ARG A 89 -0.09 13.66 10.61
C ARG A 89 -0.36 14.44 9.34
N LEU A 90 -0.16 13.85 8.16
CA LEU A 90 -0.51 14.46 6.87
C LEU A 90 -1.99 14.85 6.80
N HIS A 91 -2.83 14.14 7.55
CA HIS A 91 -4.28 14.36 7.67
C HIS A 91 -4.68 15.12 8.96
N THR A 92 -3.73 15.77 9.64
CA THR A 92 -3.97 16.62 10.80
C THR A 92 -3.39 18.01 10.58
N GLY A 93 -4.20 19.05 10.77
CA GLY A 93 -3.78 20.44 10.59
C GLY A 93 -3.67 20.88 9.12
N THR A 94 -2.89 21.93 8.86
CA THR A 94 -2.70 22.49 7.51
C THR A 94 -1.25 22.36 7.10
N HIS A 95 -1.00 21.67 5.98
CA HIS A 95 0.34 21.45 5.43
C HIS A 95 0.55 22.29 4.18
N VAL A 96 1.64 23.05 4.13
CA VAL A 96 2.04 23.79 2.94
C VAL A 96 2.93 22.87 2.10
N LEU A 97 2.42 22.48 0.93
CA LEU A 97 3.13 21.61 -0.01
C LEU A 97 3.75 22.43 -1.14
N THR A 98 5.03 22.20 -1.41
CA THR A 98 5.71 22.80 -2.57
C THR A 98 5.25 22.12 -3.85
N SER A 99 5.02 22.88 -4.93
CA SER A 99 4.57 22.35 -6.23
C SER A 99 5.52 21.28 -6.81
N SER A 100 6.82 21.34 -6.51
CA SER A 100 7.81 20.33 -6.91
C SER A 100 7.56 18.93 -6.33
N ARG A 101 6.75 18.83 -5.26
CA ARG A 101 6.37 17.57 -4.63
C ARG A 101 5.04 17.00 -5.15
N ILE A 102 4.37 17.73 -6.04
CA ILE A 102 3.08 17.33 -6.59
C ILE A 102 3.32 16.74 -7.98
N GLY A 103 2.71 15.59 -8.24
CA GLY A 103 2.67 14.93 -9.54
C GLY A 103 1.31 14.27 -9.77
N SER A 104 1.27 13.34 -10.72
CA SER A 104 0.08 12.57 -11.03
C SER A 104 0.45 11.11 -11.29
N THR A 105 -0.40 10.17 -10.87
CA THR A 105 -0.25 8.74 -11.17
C THR A 105 -1.63 8.09 -11.23
N MET A 106 -1.91 7.29 -12.27
CA MET A 106 -3.20 6.62 -12.46
C MET A 106 -4.42 7.54 -12.24
N GLU A 107 -4.40 8.74 -12.83
CA GLU A 107 -5.45 9.78 -12.67
C GLU A 107 -5.60 10.37 -11.24
N MET A 108 -4.77 9.94 -10.29
CA MET A 108 -4.73 10.45 -8.91
C MET A 108 -3.65 11.53 -8.74
N THR A 109 -3.87 12.44 -7.80
CA THR A 109 -2.84 13.42 -7.42
C THR A 109 -1.77 12.73 -6.57
N LEU A 110 -0.51 12.79 -7.00
CA LEU A 110 0.63 12.25 -6.25
C LEU A 110 1.28 13.37 -5.42
N VAL A 111 1.47 13.13 -4.12
CA VAL A 111 2.18 14.03 -3.21
C VAL A 111 3.36 13.30 -2.60
N ARG A 112 4.57 13.82 -2.85
CA ARG A 112 5.81 13.30 -2.28
C ARG A 112 6.04 13.89 -0.91
N VAL A 113 6.12 13.02 0.09
CA VAL A 113 6.27 13.39 1.49
C VAL A 113 7.76 13.49 1.81
N ASP A 114 8.12 14.54 2.52
CA ASP A 114 9.42 14.65 3.15
C ASP A 114 9.23 14.39 4.65
N PRO A 115 9.64 13.21 5.14
CA PRO A 115 9.45 12.85 6.53
C PRO A 115 10.27 13.75 7.46
N THR A 116 11.36 14.37 6.99
CA THR A 116 12.19 15.28 7.82
C THR A 116 11.54 16.63 8.05
N ALA A 117 10.63 17.05 7.16
CA ALA A 117 9.84 18.26 7.32
C ALA A 117 8.68 18.08 8.31
N LEU A 118 8.35 16.83 8.65
CA LEU A 118 7.42 16.50 9.72
C LEU A 118 8.20 16.55 11.03
N ASP A 119 8.29 17.75 11.63
CA ASP A 119 8.97 18.06 12.90
C ASP A 119 9.06 16.85 13.84
N HIS A 120 10.27 16.41 14.19
CA HIS A 120 10.57 15.13 14.87
C HIS A 120 9.98 14.96 16.28
N ASP A 121 9.16 15.90 16.74
CA ASP A 121 8.28 15.70 17.89
C ASP A 121 7.18 14.69 17.49
N TYR A 122 7.53 13.41 17.60
CA TYR A 122 6.58 12.30 17.63
C TYR A 122 5.46 12.70 18.58
N LEU A 123 4.23 12.89 18.07
CA LEU A 123 3.07 12.71 18.94
C LEU A 123 3.13 11.24 19.34
N PRO A 124 3.48 10.93 20.59
CA PRO A 124 3.58 9.54 21.00
C PRO A 124 2.21 8.91 20.74
N PRO A 125 2.16 7.65 20.28
CA PRO A 125 0.90 7.04 19.95
C PRO A 125 -0.06 7.17 21.12
N ASP A 126 -1.31 7.53 20.84
CA ASP A 126 -2.31 7.70 21.88
C ASP A 126 -2.62 6.35 22.56
N GLU A 127 -3.42 6.36 23.63
CA GLU A 127 -3.74 5.12 24.35
C GLU A 127 -4.44 4.07 23.46
N ARG A 128 -5.25 4.51 22.49
CA ARG A 128 -5.97 3.62 21.56
C ARG A 128 -5.01 3.02 20.55
N GLU A 129 -4.05 3.80 20.07
CA GLU A 129 -3.00 3.34 19.16
C GLU A 129 -2.12 2.30 19.84
N ARG A 130 -1.67 2.55 21.07
CA ARG A 130 -0.89 1.57 21.84
C ARG A 130 -1.69 0.28 22.08
N ALA A 131 -2.97 0.41 22.45
CA ALA A 131 -3.84 -0.74 22.63
C ALA A 131 -4.02 -1.52 21.32
N PHE A 132 -4.20 -0.83 20.20
CA PHE A 132 -4.31 -1.45 18.88
C PHE A 132 -3.03 -2.19 18.48
N THR A 133 -1.86 -1.55 18.60
CA THR A 133 -0.57 -2.20 18.34
C THR A 133 -0.40 -3.43 19.21
N LEU A 134 -0.67 -3.33 20.52
CA LEU A 134 -0.58 -4.46 21.45
C LEU A 134 -1.51 -5.62 21.06
N LEU A 135 -2.77 -5.33 20.76
CA LEU A 135 -3.75 -6.35 20.37
C LEU A 135 -3.37 -6.99 19.03
N ARG A 136 -2.98 -6.19 18.04
CA ARG A 136 -2.55 -6.68 16.72
C ARG A 136 -1.35 -7.60 16.85
N THR A 137 -0.32 -7.21 17.60
CA THR A 137 0.88 -8.03 17.81
C THR A 137 0.53 -9.40 18.41
N LEU A 138 -0.46 -9.45 19.31
CA LEU A 138 -0.89 -10.70 19.94
C LEU A 138 -1.79 -11.56 19.02
N THR A 139 -2.64 -10.96 18.19
CA THR A 139 -3.61 -11.70 17.34
C THR A 139 -3.08 -11.99 15.93
N CYS A 140 -2.09 -11.25 15.48
CA CYS A 140 -1.49 -11.33 14.15
C CYS A 140 0.02 -11.28 14.30
N PRO A 141 0.65 -12.31 14.90
CA PRO A 141 2.08 -12.33 15.08
C PRO A 141 2.78 -12.21 13.74
N TRP A 142 3.97 -11.62 13.79
CA TRP A 142 4.90 -11.65 12.68
C TRP A 142 5.24 -13.10 12.33
N VAL A 143 5.31 -13.40 11.03
CA VAL A 143 5.64 -14.73 10.51
C VAL A 143 6.94 -14.62 9.74
N GLU A 144 7.89 -15.53 10.00
CA GLU A 144 9.18 -15.56 9.30
C GLU A 144 9.00 -15.81 7.80
N GLU A 145 8.07 -16.69 7.44
CA GLU A 145 7.73 -17.00 6.06
C GLU A 145 6.49 -16.21 5.64
N GLN A 146 6.67 -15.27 4.72
CA GLN A 146 5.57 -14.54 4.10
C GLN A 146 4.72 -15.50 3.23
N PRO A 147 3.41 -15.27 3.11
CA PRO A 147 2.57 -16.03 2.19
C PRO A 147 3.09 -15.91 0.76
N SER A 148 3.07 -17.00 -0.01
CA SER A 148 3.35 -16.97 -1.45
C SER A 148 2.05 -17.28 -2.22
N PRO A 149 1.58 -16.37 -3.09
CA PRO A 149 2.16 -15.07 -3.43
C PRO A 149 1.97 -14.02 -2.33
N ARG A 150 2.95 -13.12 -2.18
CA ARG A 150 2.96 -12.09 -1.13
C ARG A 150 2.20 -10.85 -1.62
N LEU A 151 1.27 -10.36 -0.80
CA LEU A 151 0.47 -9.18 -1.12
C LEU A 151 1.26 -7.89 -0.80
N ARG A 152 1.76 -7.23 -1.84
CA ARG A 152 2.54 -5.98 -1.77
C ARG A 152 1.69 -4.73 -1.74
N GLY A 153 0.41 -4.86 -2.09
CA GLY A 153 -0.47 -3.71 -2.13
C GLY A 153 -1.86 -4.05 -2.64
N TYR A 154 -2.73 -3.05 -2.59
CA TYR A 154 -4.08 -3.11 -3.13
C TYR A 154 -4.55 -1.70 -3.52
N LEU A 155 -5.56 -1.62 -4.37
CA LEU A 155 -6.22 -0.37 -4.72
C LEU A 155 -7.70 -0.62 -5.00
N LEU A 156 -8.59 -0.06 -4.18
CA LEU A 156 -10.01 -0.03 -4.51
C LEU A 156 -10.28 1.10 -5.52
N HIS A 157 -9.99 0.80 -6.79
CA HIS A 157 -10.02 1.72 -7.92
C HIS A 157 -11.44 2.19 -8.24
N ARG A 158 -12.43 1.31 -8.13
CA ARG A 158 -13.87 1.58 -8.27
C ARG A 158 -14.66 0.75 -7.24
N PRO A 159 -15.93 1.08 -6.95
CA PRO A 159 -16.71 0.37 -5.94
C PRO A 159 -16.75 -1.17 -6.10
N ASP A 160 -16.66 -1.66 -7.34
CA ASP A 160 -16.70 -3.09 -7.67
C ASP A 160 -15.41 -3.58 -8.36
N ARG A 161 -14.29 -2.84 -8.23
CA ARG A 161 -13.01 -3.26 -8.81
C ARG A 161 -11.88 -3.00 -7.83
N LEU A 162 -11.34 -4.08 -7.30
CA LEU A 162 -10.18 -4.10 -6.44
C LEU A 162 -8.99 -4.59 -7.27
N ARG A 163 -7.94 -3.78 -7.34
CA ARG A 163 -6.64 -4.22 -7.86
C ARG A 163 -5.81 -4.72 -6.71
N LEU A 164 -5.19 -5.89 -6.87
CA LEU A 164 -4.28 -6.51 -5.92
C LEU A 164 -2.89 -6.54 -6.54
N TYR A 165 -1.86 -6.21 -5.78
CA TYR A 165 -0.48 -6.23 -6.23
C TYR A 165 0.26 -7.33 -5.47
N PHE A 166 0.84 -8.25 -6.21
CA PHE A 166 1.56 -9.41 -5.69
C PHE A 166 2.98 -9.44 -6.21
N ASP A 167 3.86 -10.07 -5.45
CA ASP A 167 5.10 -10.62 -5.96
C ASP A 167 5.18 -12.12 -5.65
N ARG A 168 6.09 -12.81 -6.33
CA ARG A 168 6.33 -14.24 -6.15
C ARG A 168 7.63 -14.42 -5.37
N ASP A 169 7.74 -15.53 -4.65
CA ASP A 169 8.95 -15.83 -3.90
C ASP A 169 10.19 -15.84 -4.83
N GLY A 170 11.21 -15.07 -4.48
CA GLY A 170 12.43 -14.88 -5.27
C GLY A 170 12.30 -14.01 -6.52
N ASP A 171 11.13 -13.43 -6.80
CA ASP A 171 10.90 -12.47 -7.89
C ASP A 171 10.20 -11.21 -7.36
N ALA A 172 10.97 -10.15 -7.17
CA ALA A 172 10.47 -8.85 -6.72
C ALA A 172 9.64 -8.11 -7.78
N ASP A 173 9.49 -8.68 -8.99
CA ASP A 173 8.59 -8.15 -10.01
C ASP A 173 7.13 -8.18 -9.55
N VAL A 174 6.49 -7.01 -9.59
CA VAL A 174 5.12 -6.88 -9.13
C VAL A 174 4.15 -7.21 -10.25
N ILE A 175 3.25 -8.16 -9.99
CA ILE A 175 2.12 -8.50 -10.84
C ILE A 175 0.81 -8.01 -10.22
N ALA A 176 -0.10 -7.50 -11.05
CA ALA A 176 -1.41 -7.03 -10.61
C ALA A 176 -2.54 -8.00 -11.00
N ALA A 177 -3.53 -8.16 -10.13
CA ALA A 177 -4.77 -8.85 -10.43
C ALA A 177 -5.96 -7.93 -10.16
N ASP A 178 -6.78 -7.68 -11.18
CA ASP A 178 -8.05 -6.96 -11.03
C ASP A 178 -9.15 -7.97 -10.69
N VAL A 179 -9.80 -7.79 -9.54
CA VAL A 179 -10.85 -8.67 -9.03
C VAL A 179 -12.12 -7.86 -8.75
N ARG A 180 -13.28 -8.54 -8.80
CA ARG A 180 -14.50 -7.99 -8.19
C ARG A 180 -14.62 -8.51 -6.76
N PRO A 181 -14.81 -7.63 -5.77
CA PRO A 181 -15.15 -8.05 -4.41
C PRO A 181 -16.53 -8.75 -4.34
N SER A 182 -17.40 -8.49 -5.31
CA SER A 182 -18.70 -9.16 -5.46
C SER A 182 -18.57 -10.48 -6.25
N GLY A 183 -19.49 -11.43 -6.00
CA GLY A 183 -19.54 -12.70 -6.73
C GLY A 183 -18.91 -13.88 -5.99
N ALA A 184 -18.24 -14.78 -6.72
CA ALA A 184 -17.72 -16.06 -6.21
C ALA A 184 -16.37 -15.90 -5.46
N LEU A 185 -16.31 -14.98 -4.49
CA LEU A 185 -15.08 -14.58 -3.81
C LEU A 185 -14.30 -15.77 -3.21
N THR A 186 -14.98 -16.74 -2.61
CA THR A 186 -14.31 -17.92 -2.03
C THR A 186 -13.60 -18.76 -3.09
N ALA A 187 -14.22 -18.97 -4.25
CA ALA A 187 -13.63 -19.74 -5.34
C ALA A 187 -12.44 -18.99 -5.95
N LEU A 188 -12.57 -17.67 -6.09
CA LEU A 188 -11.48 -16.82 -6.54
C LEU A 188 -10.28 -16.88 -5.58
N LEU A 189 -10.50 -16.68 -4.27
CA LEU A 189 -9.43 -16.71 -3.27
C LEU A 189 -8.70 -18.06 -3.23
N ALA A 190 -9.43 -19.16 -3.43
CA ALA A 190 -8.83 -20.50 -3.50
C ALA A 190 -8.02 -20.74 -4.78
N ALA A 191 -8.44 -20.17 -5.90
CA ALA A 191 -7.77 -20.33 -7.19
C ALA A 191 -6.63 -19.30 -7.41
N LEU A 192 -6.67 -18.16 -6.72
CA LEU A 192 -5.81 -17.01 -6.99
C LEU A 192 -4.31 -17.33 -7.01
N PRO A 193 -3.74 -18.10 -6.05
CA PRO A 193 -2.32 -18.45 -6.10
C PRO A 193 -1.95 -19.18 -7.39
N ALA A 194 -2.74 -20.19 -7.79
CA ALA A 194 -2.48 -20.95 -9.02
C ALA A 194 -2.65 -20.09 -10.29
N LEU A 195 -3.65 -19.21 -10.31
CA LEU A 195 -3.88 -18.29 -11.43
C LEU A 195 -2.73 -17.30 -11.59
N LEU A 196 -2.14 -16.86 -10.48
CA LEU A 196 -1.03 -15.93 -10.48
C LEU A 196 0.26 -16.58 -11.02
N ASP A 197 0.38 -17.91 -11.07
CA ASP A 197 1.50 -18.62 -11.70
C ASP A 197 1.31 -18.87 -13.21
N GLU A 198 0.10 -18.64 -13.74
CA GLU A 198 -0.22 -18.83 -15.16
C GLU A 198 0.26 -17.64 -16.01
N ASP A 199 1.54 -17.62 -16.40
CA ASP A 199 2.15 -16.54 -17.18
C ASP A 199 1.42 -16.22 -18.51
N ASN A 200 0.69 -17.19 -19.08
CA ASN A 200 -0.09 -17.00 -20.30
C ASN A 200 -1.34 -16.11 -20.12
N ARG A 201 -1.77 -15.88 -18.89
CA ARG A 201 -2.89 -14.98 -18.54
C ARG A 201 -2.44 -13.57 -18.17
N LEU A 202 -1.14 -13.39 -17.93
CA LEU A 202 -0.56 -12.10 -17.60
C LEU A 202 -0.30 -11.31 -18.87
N THR A 203 -0.89 -10.11 -18.95
CA THR A 203 -0.64 -9.16 -20.03
C THR A 203 0.30 -8.08 -19.53
N ARG A 204 1.28 -7.68 -20.33
CA ARG A 204 2.12 -6.51 -20.01
C ARG A 204 1.25 -5.27 -19.86
N ASP A 205 1.46 -4.52 -18.78
CA ASP A 205 0.70 -3.31 -18.50
C ASP A 205 1.63 -2.09 -18.43
N ASP A 206 1.70 -1.33 -19.52
CA ASP A 206 2.50 -0.10 -19.54
C ASP A 206 1.73 1.11 -18.97
N SER A 207 0.47 0.92 -18.52
CA SER A 207 -0.37 2.00 -17.99
C SER A 207 -0.32 2.13 -16.46
N ASP A 208 -0.04 1.04 -15.76
CA ASP A 208 0.14 1.03 -14.31
C ASP A 208 1.63 0.99 -13.96
N PRO A 209 2.21 2.07 -13.40
CA PRO A 209 3.63 2.09 -13.07
C PRO A 209 3.99 1.13 -11.93
N HIS A 210 3.01 0.59 -11.21
CA HIS A 210 3.19 -0.22 -10.00
C HIS A 210 3.32 -1.73 -10.27
N CYS A 211 3.13 -2.17 -11.52
CA CYS A 211 3.26 -3.57 -11.91
C CYS A 211 3.80 -3.70 -13.32
N SER A 212 4.53 -4.77 -13.62
CA SER A 212 4.97 -5.06 -14.99
C SER A 212 3.88 -5.74 -15.82
N ARG A 213 3.02 -6.51 -15.13
CA ARG A 213 2.04 -7.41 -15.73
C ARG A 213 0.74 -7.35 -14.95
N ARG A 214 -0.37 -7.53 -15.66
CA ARG A 214 -1.71 -7.51 -15.10
C ARG A 214 -2.56 -8.66 -15.62
N MET A 215 -3.37 -9.23 -14.74
CA MET A 215 -4.41 -10.19 -15.04
C MET A 215 -5.79 -9.59 -14.71
N ASP A 216 -6.76 -9.75 -15.60
CA ASP A 216 -8.14 -9.33 -15.35
C ASP A 216 -8.98 -10.56 -14.94
N LEU A 217 -9.29 -10.65 -13.65
CA LEU A 217 -10.14 -11.68 -13.03
C LEU A 217 -11.53 -11.12 -12.71
N THR A 218 -11.93 -9.98 -13.29
CA THR A 218 -13.24 -9.41 -13.00
C THR A 218 -14.37 -10.26 -13.55
N HIS A 219 -14.15 -11.23 -14.43
CA HIS A 219 -15.20 -12.10 -14.97
C HIS A 219 -15.25 -13.49 -14.33
N TRP A 220 -14.54 -13.69 -13.21
CA TRP A 220 -14.47 -14.96 -12.49
C TRP A 220 -15.77 -15.34 -11.76
#